data_AF-A0A2E4PF30-F1
#
_entry.id   AF-A0A2E4PF30-F1
#
_cell.length_a   1.000
_cell.length_b   1.000
_cell.length_c   1.000
_cell.angle_alpha   90.00
_cell.angle_beta   90.00
_cell.angle_gamma   90.00
#
_symmetry.space_group_name_H-M   'P 1'
#
loop_
_entity.id
_entity.type
_entity.pdbx_description
1 polymer ?
#
loop_
_entity_poly.entity_id
_entity_poly.type
_entity_poly.pdbx_seq_one_letter_code
_entity_poly.pdbx_strand_id
1 'polypeptide(L)'
;MRQDILKRFLTNTDETGRFLMKSRITGIIYFVEPIYTGKTPQWGDVDVVTKKLTGQYGSKYTGAITKKESLITEENGFVNIGYFKGSPFGAIDVRDKEHQKRMGL
;
A
#
# COMPACT_ATOMS: atom_id res chain seq x y z
N MET A 1 7.21 12.20 13.52
CA MET A 1 6.11 11.20 13.40
C MET A 1 5.82 10.62 14.77
N ARG A 2 4.55 10.44 15.14
CA ARG A 2 4.20 9.88 16.45
C ARG A 2 4.55 8.38 16.51
N GLN A 3 5.21 7.96 17.59
CA GLN A 3 5.75 6.59 17.74
C GLN A 3 4.65 5.51 17.76
N ASP A 4 3.49 5.84 18.33
CA ASP A 4 2.31 4.97 18.34
C ASP A 4 1.76 4.72 16.94
N ILE A 5 1.74 5.74 16.08
CA ILE A 5 1.29 5.63 14.69
C ILE A 5 2.25 4.75 13.89
N LEU A 6 3.56 4.93 14.06
CA LEU A 6 4.56 4.09 13.40
C LEU A 6 4.40 2.62 13.78
N LYS A 7 4.22 2.33 15.07
CA LYS A 7 3.97 0.96 15.57
C LYS A 7 2.70 0.38 14.95
N ARG A 8 1.61 1.13 14.93
CA ARG A 8 0.34 0.69 14.32
C ARG A 8 0.47 0.45 12.82
N PHE A 9 1.22 1.30 12.11
CA PHE A 9 1.44 1.17 10.68
C PHE A 9 2.20 -0.13 10.33
N LEU A 10 3.15 -0.52 11.18
CA LEU A 10 3.98 -1.72 11.01
C LEU A 10 3.39 -2.97 11.67
N THR A 11 2.16 -2.90 12.18
CA THR A 11 1.45 -4.04 12.76
C THR A 11 0.45 -4.60 11.74
N ASN A 12 0.31 -5.93 11.68
CA ASN A 12 -0.61 -6.63 10.77
C ASN A 12 -0.42 -6.22 9.30
N THR A 13 0.84 -6.10 8.86
CA THR A 13 1.18 -5.71 7.49
C THR A 13 0.70 -6.73 6.46
N ASP A 14 0.64 -8.01 6.83
CA ASP A 14 0.09 -9.06 5.96
C ASP A 14 -1.39 -8.83 5.67
N GLU A 15 -2.17 -8.41 6.68
CA GLU A 15 -3.60 -8.13 6.55
C GLU A 15 -3.86 -6.82 5.82
N THR A 16 -3.08 -5.79 6.13
CA THR A 16 -3.33 -4.41 5.68
C THR A 16 -2.62 -4.05 4.39
N GLY A 17 -1.63 -4.86 3.99
CA GLY A 17 -0.75 -4.62 2.84
C GLY A 17 0.18 -3.41 3.02
N ARG A 18 0.31 -2.88 4.24
CA ARG A 18 1.15 -1.72 4.54
C ARG A 18 2.63 -2.04 4.41
N PHE A 19 3.38 -1.13 3.82
CA PHE A 19 4.83 -1.26 3.78
C PHE A 19 5.53 0.10 3.72
N LEU A 20 6.83 0.05 3.97
CA LEU A 20 7.75 1.16 3.83
C LEU A 20 8.67 0.92 2.65
N MET A 21 9.00 2.00 1.95
CA MET A 21 10.04 2.00 0.92
C MET A 21 11.00 3.14 1.19
N LYS A 22 12.27 2.83 1.39
CA LYS A 22 13.32 3.84 1.56
C LYS A 22 14.07 4.02 0.25
N SER A 23 14.09 5.25 -0.28
CA SER A 23 14.97 5.56 -1.41
C SER A 23 16.44 5.46 -0.98
N ARG A 24 17.24 4.83 -1.84
CA ARG A 24 18.71 4.78 -1.67
C ARG A 24 19.40 6.04 -2.19
N ILE A 25 18.71 6.87 -2.97
CA ILE A 25 19.26 8.07 -3.59
C ILE A 25 18.95 9.29 -2.70
N THR A 26 17.67 9.56 -2.45
CA THR A 26 17.24 10.73 -1.67
C THR A 26 17.22 10.47 -0.16
N GLY A 27 17.23 9.20 0.26
CA GLY A 27 17.08 8.80 1.66
C GLY A 27 15.64 8.92 2.21
N ILE A 28 14.69 9.40 1.40
CA ILE A 28 13.29 9.59 1.79
C ILE A 28 12.64 8.23 2.06
N ILE A 29 11.81 8.17 3.11
CA ILE A 29 11.02 6.99 3.47
C ILE A 29 9.56 7.24 3.07
N TYR A 30 9.06 6.42 2.15
CA TYR A 30 7.69 6.41 1.69
C TYR A 30 6.86 5.40 2.47
N PHE A 31 5.72 5.86 2.98
CA PHE A 31 4.72 5.04 3.63
C PHE A 31 3.63 4.74 2.60
N VAL A 32 3.28 3.46 2.44
CA VAL A 32 2.32 3.02 1.42
C VAL A 32 1.18 2.24 2.06
N GLU A 33 -0.04 2.65 1.76
CA GLU A 33 -1.27 1.93 2.11
C GLU A 33 -2.02 1.53 0.84
N PRO A 34 -2.23 0.23 0.58
CA PRO A 34 -3.15 -0.21 -0.45
C PRO A 34 -4.59 0.06 0.02
N ILE A 35 -5.34 0.84 -0.76
CA ILE A 35 -6.74 1.16 -0.45
C ILE A 35 -7.63 0.40 -1.41
N TYR A 36 -8.53 -0.43 -0.89
CA TYR A 36 -9.54 -1.08 -1.71
C TYR A 36 -10.84 -0.27 -1.69
N THR A 37 -11.50 -0.19 -2.85
CA THR A 37 -12.80 0.49 -3.02
C THR A 37 -13.94 -0.47 -3.35
N GLY A 38 -13.72 -1.78 -3.25
CA GLY A 38 -14.71 -2.81 -3.57
C GLY A 38 -14.32 -4.20 -3.09
N LYS A 39 -15.00 -5.24 -3.58
CA LYS A 39 -14.69 -6.62 -3.19
C LYS A 39 -13.34 -7.05 -3.77
N THR A 40 -12.49 -7.67 -2.95
CA THR A 40 -11.25 -8.30 -3.42
C THR A 40 -11.58 -9.33 -4.51
N PRO A 41 -10.78 -9.43 -5.59
CA PRO A 41 -10.99 -10.45 -6.59
C PRO A 41 -10.93 -11.83 -5.94
N GLN A 42 -11.91 -12.69 -6.24
CA GLN A 42 -11.86 -14.08 -5.81
C GLN A 42 -10.91 -14.83 -6.72
N TRP A 43 -9.92 -15.48 -6.13
CA TRP A 43 -8.95 -16.32 -6.83
C TRP A 43 -9.19 -17.77 -6.51
N GLY A 44 -9.16 -18.61 -7.53
CA GLY A 44 -9.48 -20.01 -7.45
C GLY A 44 -9.19 -20.71 -8.77
N ASP A 45 -9.31 -22.02 -8.76
CA ASP A 45 -9.30 -22.85 -9.95
C ASP A 45 -10.69 -22.85 -10.57
N VAL A 46 -10.76 -22.78 -11.90
CA VAL A 46 -12.03 -22.95 -12.60
C VAL A 46 -12.30 -24.44 -12.75
N ASP A 47 -13.40 -24.92 -12.15
CA ASP A 47 -13.87 -26.28 -12.34
C ASP A 47 -14.30 -26.47 -13.81
N VAL A 48 -13.72 -27.46 -14.49
CA VAL A 48 -13.94 -27.74 -15.92
C VAL A 48 -15.37 -28.20 -16.26
N VAL A 49 -16.09 -28.80 -15.30
CA VAL A 49 -17.44 -29.33 -15.49
C VAL A 49 -18.48 -28.26 -15.15
N THR A 50 -18.35 -27.63 -13.98
CA THR A 50 -19.34 -26.65 -13.50
C THR A 50 -19.06 -25.23 -14.00
N LYS A 51 -17.85 -24.97 -14.53
CA LYS A 51 -17.33 -23.64 -14.89
C LYS A 51 -17.38 -22.63 -13.75
N LYS A 52 -17.52 -23.09 -12.51
CA LYS A 52 -17.50 -22.25 -11.32
C LYS A 52 -16.08 -22.13 -10.79
N LEU A 53 -15.78 -20.98 -10.21
CA LEU A 53 -14.53 -20.79 -9.48
C LEU A 53 -14.60 -21.61 -8.18
N THR A 54 -13.60 -22.45 -7.96
CA THR A 54 -13.42 -23.31 -6.79
C THR A 54 -12.07 -23.00 -6.13
N GLY A 55 -11.96 -23.18 -4.82
CA GLY A 55 -10.77 -22.76 -4.06
C GLY A 55 -10.87 -21.33 -3.51
N GLN A 56 -9.98 -21.03 -2.56
CA GLN A 56 -9.94 -19.77 -1.80
C GLN A 56 -8.51 -19.21 -1.79
N TYR A 57 -7.90 -19.10 -2.97
CA TYR A 57 -6.57 -18.52 -3.09
C TYR A 57 -6.64 -17.02 -2.79
N GLY A 58 -5.57 -16.49 -2.17
CA GLY A 58 -5.50 -15.06 -1.82
C GLY A 58 -6.59 -14.58 -0.86
N SER A 59 -7.34 -15.50 -0.23
CA SER A 59 -8.48 -15.15 0.65
C SER A 59 -8.09 -15.03 2.13
N LYS A 60 -6.86 -15.42 2.47
CA LYS A 60 -6.39 -15.49 3.86
C LYS A 60 -6.18 -14.10 4.49
N TYR A 61 -5.67 -13.16 3.70
CA TYR A 61 -5.37 -11.80 4.14
C TYR A 61 -5.94 -10.82 3.12
N THR A 62 -6.52 -9.71 3.58
CA THR A 62 -7.10 -8.70 2.69
C THR A 62 -6.03 -8.00 1.84
N GLY A 63 -4.84 -7.79 2.41
CA GLY A 63 -3.72 -7.10 1.75
C GLY A 63 -4.01 -5.63 1.42
N ALA A 64 -5.05 -5.05 2.02
CA ALA A 64 -5.49 -3.68 1.77
C ALA A 64 -6.36 -3.18 2.93
N ILE A 65 -6.58 -1.87 2.96
CA ILE A 65 -7.40 -1.19 3.95
C ILE A 65 -8.56 -0.43 3.30
N THR A 66 -9.58 -0.10 4.08
CA THR A 66 -10.57 0.90 3.69
C THR A 66 -10.02 2.31 3.91
N LYS A 67 -10.61 3.31 3.23
CA LYS A 67 -10.26 4.73 3.46
C LYS A 67 -10.37 5.16 4.92
N LYS A 68 -11.31 4.58 5.68
CA LYS A 68 -11.55 4.93 7.10
C LYS A 68 -10.46 4.36 8.02
N GLU A 69 -9.79 3.30 7.60
CA GLU A 69 -8.71 2.64 8.36
C GLU A 69 -7.33 3.21 8.04
N SER A 70 -7.25 4.18 7.12
CA SER A 70 -6.00 4.82 6.72
C SER A 70 -5.34 5.52 7.90
N LEU A 71 -4.04 5.26 8.04
CA LEU A 71 -3.19 5.92 9.01
C LEU A 71 -2.41 7.07 8.37
N ILE A 72 -2.30 7.12 7.04
CA ILE A 72 -1.67 8.22 6.30
C ILE A 72 -2.64 9.41 6.24
N THR A 73 -2.69 10.18 7.32
CA THR A 73 -3.47 11.42 7.45
C THR A 73 -2.61 12.56 7.97
N GLU A 74 -3.01 13.81 7.67
CA GLU A 74 -2.30 15.01 8.17
C GLU A 74 -2.35 15.07 9.71
N GLU A 75 -3.48 14.68 10.31
CA GLU A 75 -3.67 14.56 11.76
C GLU A 75 -2.68 13.57 12.41
N ASN A 76 -2.26 12.54 11.67
CA ASN A 76 -1.25 11.58 12.09
C ASN A 76 0.19 12.06 11.84
N GLY A 77 0.37 13.27 11.30
CA GLY A 77 1.64 13.93 11.05
C GLY A 77 2.29 13.53 9.72
N PHE A 78 1.51 13.02 8.77
CA PHE A 78 1.98 12.77 7.40
C PHE A 78 1.87 14.03 6.55
N VAL A 79 2.82 14.19 5.63
CA VAL A 79 2.88 15.30 4.67
C VAL A 79 3.09 14.73 3.27
N ASN A 80 2.80 15.53 2.23
CA ASN A 80 2.93 15.12 0.83
C ASN A 80 2.12 13.83 0.50
N ILE A 81 0.95 13.72 1.12
CA ILE A 81 0.03 12.60 0.91
C ILE A 81 -0.53 12.69 -0.51
N GLY A 82 -0.54 11.58 -1.24
CA GLY A 82 -1.11 11.57 -2.57
C GLY A 82 -1.58 10.18 -2.96
N TYR A 83 -2.72 10.14 -3.64
CA TYR A 83 -3.34 8.92 -4.14
C TYR A 83 -2.88 8.65 -5.58
N PHE A 84 -2.75 7.39 -5.95
CA PHE A 84 -2.45 6.98 -7.32
C PHE A 84 -3.15 5.64 -7.62
N LYS A 85 -3.22 5.28 -8.90
CA LYS A 85 -3.66 3.97 -9.36
C LYS A 85 -2.51 3.29 -10.08
N GLY A 86 -2.33 1.99 -9.88
CA GLY A 86 -1.26 1.20 -10.50
C GLY A 86 -0.19 0.76 -9.51
N SER A 87 1.04 0.58 -9.99
CA SER A 87 2.16 0.09 -9.16
C SER A 87 2.65 1.17 -8.18
N PRO A 88 2.74 0.86 -6.86
CA PRO A 88 3.31 1.78 -5.88
C PRO A 88 4.76 2.14 -6.17
N PHE A 89 5.55 1.18 -6.65
CA PHE A 89 6.97 1.40 -6.92
C PHE A 89 7.17 2.40 -8.07
N GLY A 90 6.36 2.32 -9.13
CA GLY A 90 6.41 3.30 -10.22
C GLY A 90 6.03 4.72 -9.77
N ALA A 91 5.03 4.84 -8.91
CA ALA A 91 4.65 6.14 -8.33
C ALA A 91 5.74 6.71 -7.41
N ILE A 92 6.40 5.86 -6.63
CA ILE A 92 7.54 6.23 -5.78
C ILE A 92 8.71 6.69 -6.65
N ASP A 93 9.07 5.96 -7.70
CA ASP A 93 10.19 6.31 -8.59
C ASP A 93 10.02 7.69 -9.23
N VAL A 94 8.80 8.03 -9.66
CA VAL A 94 8.51 9.35 -10.22
C VAL A 94 8.71 10.43 -9.16
N ARG A 95 8.13 10.25 -7.96
CA ARG A 95 8.27 11.22 -6.86
C ARG A 95 9.71 11.35 -6.41
N ASP A 96 10.44 10.25 -6.30
CA ASP A 96 11.82 10.23 -5.84
C ASP A 96 12.74 10.95 -6.83
N LYS A 97 12.53 10.78 -8.14
CA LYS A 97 13.23 11.56 -9.18
C LYS A 97 12.96 13.05 -9.08
N GLU A 98 11.73 13.45 -8.76
CA GLU A 98 11.42 14.86 -8.54
C GLU A 98 12.12 15.41 -7.29
N HIS A 99 12.14 14.65 -6.20
CA HIS A 99 12.86 15.04 -4.98
C HIS A 99 14.36 15.11 -5.22
N GLN A 100 14.94 14.15 -5.92
CA GLN A 100 16.35 14.15 -6.32
C GLN A 100 16.71 15.44 -7.05
N LYS A 101 15.92 15.83 -8.07
CA LYS A 101 16.12 17.09 -8.80
C LYS A 101 16.01 18.32 -7.90
N ARG A 102 15.02 18.36 -6.99
CA ARG A 102 14.85 19.48 -6.04
C ARG A 102 16.00 19.58 -5.03
N MET A 103 16.60 18.45 -4.68
CA MET A 103 17.72 18.36 -3.74
C MET A 103 19.09 18.59 -4.41
N GLY A 104 19.15 18.62 -5.75
CA GLY A 104 20.41 18.76 -6.50
C GLY A 104 21.32 17.53 -6.40
N LEU A 105 20.72 16.34 -6.23
CA LEU A 105 21.39 15.03 -6.16
C LEU A 105 21.36 14.30 -7.51
#